data_AF-A0AAN0LWP2-F1
#
_entry.id   AF-A0AAN0LWP2-F1
#
_cell.length_a   1.000
_cell.length_b   1.000
_cell.length_c   1.000
_cell.angle_alpha   90.00
_cell.angle_beta   90.00
_cell.angle_gamma   90.00
#
_symmetry.space_group_name_H-M   'P 1'
#
loop_
_entity.id
_entity.type
_entity.pdbx_description
1 polymer ?
#
loop_
_entity_poly.entity_id
_entity_poly.type
_entity_poly.pdbx_seq_one_letter_code
_entity_poly.pdbx_strand_id
1 'polypeptide(L)'
;MKKKLLIPALIMAMMVPTAVFADGNEATRATSNVGVEFVAETPTEPVKPVDPTDPTKPLEPRDGGEGTGNVGFLTIDYVPNISFGEQKLNRKVTTMNSTTQKPFVQVTDVRGTGQGWNLRGKSW
;
A
#
# COMPACT_ATOMS: atom_id res chain seq x y z
N MET A 1 76.28 58.70 -54.31
CA MET A 1 75.19 57.70 -54.26
C MET A 1 75.02 57.25 -52.81
N LYS A 2 73.76 57.13 -52.34
CA LYS A 2 73.24 56.68 -51.03
C LYS A 2 72.60 57.83 -50.21
N LYS A 3 71.38 57.79 -49.64
CA LYS A 3 70.22 56.87 -49.68
C LYS A 3 68.98 57.63 -49.14
N LYS A 4 67.86 57.54 -49.89
CA LYS A 4 66.45 57.29 -49.50
C LYS A 4 65.77 58.14 -48.42
N LEU A 5 64.78 58.92 -48.87
CA LEU A 5 63.72 59.59 -48.11
C LEU A 5 62.68 58.55 -47.62
N LEU A 6 62.32 58.58 -46.34
CA LEU A 6 61.33 57.69 -45.71
C LEU A 6 60.02 58.46 -45.46
N ILE A 7 58.92 57.99 -46.05
CA ILE A 7 57.56 58.45 -45.79
C ILE A 7 56.91 57.41 -44.86
N PRO A 8 56.39 57.76 -43.67
CA PRO A 8 55.70 56.80 -42.84
C PRO A 8 54.29 56.55 -43.38
N ALA A 9 54.01 55.30 -43.78
CA ALA A 9 52.67 54.83 -44.09
C ALA A 9 51.97 54.39 -42.80
N LEU A 10 50.84 55.02 -42.49
CA LEU A 10 49.98 54.68 -41.35
C LEU A 10 49.12 53.46 -41.75
N ILE A 11 49.34 52.31 -41.11
CA ILE A 11 48.50 51.11 -41.29
C ILE A 11 47.52 51.04 -40.12
N MET A 12 46.24 51.30 -40.40
CA MET A 12 45.14 51.12 -39.45
C MET A 12 44.59 49.70 -39.60
N ALA A 13 44.76 48.85 -38.57
CA ALA A 13 44.17 47.52 -38.54
C ALA A 13 42.72 47.62 -38.01
N MET A 14 41.73 47.25 -38.83
CA MET A 14 40.35 47.10 -38.38
C MET A 14 40.17 45.71 -37.74
N MET A 15 39.67 45.69 -36.51
CA MET A 15 39.33 44.48 -35.76
C MET A 15 37.85 44.13 -36.01
N VAL A 16 37.57 42.92 -36.49
CA VAL A 16 36.19 42.42 -36.67
C VAL A 16 35.76 41.69 -35.40
N PRO A 17 34.62 42.00 -34.76
CA PRO A 17 34.13 41.23 -33.63
C PRO A 17 33.47 39.92 -34.10
N THR A 18 33.90 38.78 -33.56
CA THR A 18 33.19 37.51 -33.69
C THR A 18 32.03 37.46 -32.71
N ALA A 19 30.81 37.21 -33.20
CA ALA A 19 29.66 36.98 -32.34
C ALA A 19 29.68 35.54 -31.82
N VAL A 20 29.57 35.36 -30.49
CA VAL A 20 29.35 34.06 -29.85
C VAL A 20 27.85 33.90 -29.62
N PHE A 21 27.26 32.83 -30.15
CA PHE A 21 25.89 32.44 -29.83
C PHE A 21 25.95 31.36 -28.73
N ALA A 22 25.17 31.54 -27.67
CA ALA A 22 24.96 30.51 -26.67
C ALA A 22 24.08 29.41 -27.28
N ASP A 23 24.57 28.17 -27.26
CA ASP A 23 23.83 27.00 -27.73
C ASP A 23 22.62 26.76 -26.81
N GLY A 24 21.51 26.39 -27.43
CA GLY A 24 20.21 26.31 -26.79
C GLY A 24 20.23 25.37 -25.59
N ASN A 25 19.55 25.78 -24.53
CA ASN A 25 19.33 25.03 -23.30
C ASN A 25 18.73 23.64 -23.58
N GLU A 26 19.58 22.64 -23.77
CA GLU A 26 19.23 21.21 -23.69
C GLU A 26 18.74 20.94 -22.27
N ALA A 27 17.43 20.94 -22.07
CA ALA A 27 16.86 20.56 -20.79
C ALA A 27 17.19 19.08 -20.52
N THR A 28 18.11 18.83 -19.58
CA THR A 28 18.46 17.47 -19.15
C THR A 28 17.22 16.81 -18.56
N ARG A 29 16.61 15.88 -19.31
CA ARG A 29 15.46 15.10 -18.82
C ARG A 29 15.98 13.98 -17.92
N ALA A 30 15.76 14.10 -16.62
CA ALA A 30 15.97 13.01 -15.68
C ALA A 30 14.67 12.20 -15.55
N THR A 31 14.75 10.89 -15.77
CA THR A 31 13.68 9.93 -15.44
C THR A 31 14.14 9.14 -14.22
N SER A 32 13.30 9.10 -13.19
CA SER A 32 13.54 8.28 -11.99
C SER A 32 12.48 7.19 -11.93
N ASN A 33 12.92 5.96 -11.72
CA ASN A 33 12.02 4.85 -11.42
C ASN A 33 11.97 4.71 -9.90
N VAL A 34 10.78 4.83 -9.32
CA VAL A 34 10.49 4.45 -7.93
C VAL A 34 9.78 3.11 -7.96
N GLY A 35 10.37 2.13 -7.30
CA GLY A 35 9.76 0.83 -7.03
C GLY A 35 9.75 0.57 -5.54
N VAL A 36 8.64 0.02 -5.04
CA VAL A 36 8.52 -0.49 -3.68
C VAL A 36 8.31 -1.99 -3.79
N GLU A 37 9.19 -2.78 -3.17
CA GLU A 37 9.03 -4.23 -3.04
C GLU A 37 8.48 -4.54 -1.66
N PHE A 38 7.37 -5.29 -1.62
CA PHE A 38 6.78 -5.76 -0.37
C PHE A 38 7.15 -7.23 -0.17
N VAL A 39 7.98 -7.51 0.82
CA VAL A 39 8.25 -8.88 1.27
C VAL A 39 7.30 -9.19 2.42
N ALA A 40 6.43 -10.17 2.23
CA ALA A 40 5.53 -10.60 3.30
C ALA A 40 6.32 -11.48 4.28
N GLU A 41 6.60 -10.95 5.47
CA GLU A 41 7.07 -11.79 6.57
C GLU A 41 5.93 -12.74 6.98
N THR A 42 6.26 -14.02 7.20
CA THR A 42 5.27 -14.97 7.71
C THR A 42 4.91 -14.52 9.12
N PRO A 43 3.64 -14.16 9.42
CA PRO A 43 3.26 -13.82 10.78
C PRO A 43 3.66 -14.96 11.70
N THR A 44 4.25 -14.67 12.85
CA THR A 44 4.67 -15.67 13.85
C THR A 44 3.76 -15.70 15.07
N GLU A 45 2.93 -14.67 15.23
CA GLU A 45 1.99 -14.52 16.33
C GLU A 45 0.56 -14.40 15.79
N PRO A 46 -0.44 -14.94 16.50
CA PRO A 46 -1.84 -14.79 16.13
C PRO A 46 -2.29 -13.34 16.34
N VAL A 47 -3.14 -12.84 15.45
CA VAL A 47 -3.78 -11.54 15.61
C VAL A 47 -4.85 -11.63 16.69
N LYS A 48 -4.83 -10.72 17.66
CA LYS A 48 -5.83 -10.69 18.73
C LYS A 48 -7.19 -10.22 18.19
N PRO A 49 -8.30 -10.88 18.59
CA PRO A 49 -9.64 -10.37 18.31
C PRO A 49 -9.86 -8.99 18.93
N VAL A 50 -10.55 -8.10 18.21
CA VAL A 50 -10.95 -6.77 18.70
C VAL A 50 -12.48 -6.60 18.64
N ASP A 51 -13.01 -5.61 19.36
CA ASP A 51 -14.42 -5.26 19.24
C ASP A 51 -14.68 -4.60 17.87
N PRO A 52 -15.59 -5.13 17.04
CA PRO A 52 -15.87 -4.55 15.72
C PRO A 52 -16.51 -3.16 15.78
N THR A 53 -17.07 -2.76 16.93
CA THR A 53 -17.63 -1.42 17.16
C THR A 53 -16.59 -0.42 17.68
N ASP A 54 -15.49 -0.92 18.26
CA ASP A 54 -14.35 -0.14 18.73
C ASP A 54 -13.06 -0.94 18.56
N PRO A 55 -12.42 -0.88 17.36
CA PRO A 55 -11.25 -1.70 17.04
C PRO A 55 -10.01 -1.42 17.90
N THR A 56 -10.03 -0.37 18.73
CA THR A 56 -8.95 -0.06 19.67
C THR A 56 -9.01 -0.94 20.92
N LYS A 57 -10.15 -1.61 21.15
CA LYS A 57 -10.37 -2.48 22.31
C LYS A 57 -10.21 -3.94 21.92
N PRO A 58 -9.27 -4.67 22.54
CA PRO A 58 -9.23 -6.12 22.46
C PRO A 58 -10.54 -6.71 22.97
N LEU A 59 -10.93 -7.86 22.40
CA LEU A 59 -12.05 -8.62 22.92
C LEU A 59 -11.66 -9.27 24.26
N GLU A 60 -12.59 -9.33 25.20
CA GLU A 60 -12.35 -9.93 26.52
C GLU A 60 -12.19 -11.46 26.43
N PRO A 61 -11.35 -12.11 27.27
CA PRO A 61 -11.16 -13.57 27.22
C PRO A 61 -12.45 -14.38 27.36
N ARG A 62 -13.38 -13.94 28.23
CA ARG A 62 -14.70 -14.57 28.42
C ARG A 62 -15.58 -14.56 27.16
N ASP A 63 -15.32 -13.64 26.25
CA ASP A 63 -16.04 -13.50 24.98
C ASP A 63 -15.28 -14.20 23.83
N GLY A 64 -14.26 -15.02 24.14
CA GLY A 64 -13.40 -15.68 23.15
C GLY A 64 -12.24 -14.80 22.68
N GLY A 65 -11.83 -13.80 23.47
CA GLY A 65 -10.74 -12.88 23.15
C GLY A 65 -9.34 -13.50 23.05
N GLU A 66 -9.16 -14.77 23.41
CA GLU A 66 -7.94 -15.54 23.09
C GLU A 66 -7.79 -15.75 21.56
N GLY A 67 -8.91 -15.69 20.81
CA GLY A 67 -8.94 -15.97 19.38
C GLY A 67 -8.79 -17.47 19.08
N THR A 68 -8.52 -17.77 17.81
CA THR A 68 -8.33 -19.15 17.32
C THR A 68 -6.90 -19.65 17.48
N GLY A 69 -5.94 -18.76 17.72
CA GLY A 69 -4.50 -19.08 17.73
C GLY A 69 -3.92 -19.37 16.34
N ASN A 70 -4.67 -19.15 15.25
CA ASN A 70 -4.17 -19.38 13.91
C ASN A 70 -3.07 -18.38 13.53
N VAL A 71 -2.08 -18.87 12.78
CA VAL A 71 -0.94 -18.10 12.30
C VAL A 71 -0.75 -18.37 10.81
N GLY A 72 -0.48 -17.33 10.02
CA GLY A 72 -0.24 -17.43 8.59
C GLY A 72 -0.73 -16.21 7.82
N PHE A 73 -0.65 -16.26 6.49
CA PHE A 73 -0.99 -15.11 5.64
C PHE A 73 -2.50 -14.86 5.47
N LEU A 74 -3.34 -15.88 5.73
CA LEU A 74 -4.79 -15.76 5.77
C LEU A 74 -5.30 -16.58 6.96
N THR A 75 -5.87 -15.91 7.95
CA THR A 75 -6.33 -16.54 9.19
C THR A 75 -7.72 -16.10 9.56
N ILE A 76 -8.49 -17.01 10.17
CA ILE A 76 -9.68 -16.66 10.95
C ILE A 76 -9.17 -16.45 12.37
N ASP A 77 -9.22 -15.21 12.87
CA ASP A 77 -8.66 -14.84 14.17
C ASP A 77 -9.69 -15.03 15.30
N TYR A 78 -10.96 -14.86 14.97
CA TYR A 78 -12.09 -15.06 15.89
C TYR A 78 -13.29 -15.63 15.14
N VAL A 79 -13.87 -16.70 15.69
CA VAL A 79 -15.14 -17.26 15.24
C VAL A 79 -15.90 -17.81 16.45
N PRO A 80 -17.10 -17.28 16.76
CA PRO A 80 -17.92 -17.79 17.84
C PRO A 80 -18.78 -18.97 17.36
N ASN A 81 -19.27 -19.76 18.30
CA ASN A 81 -20.41 -20.62 18.06
C ASN A 81 -21.66 -19.76 17.92
N ILE A 82 -22.11 -19.54 16.68
CA ILE A 82 -23.32 -18.77 16.38
C ILE A 82 -24.54 -19.65 16.65
N SER A 83 -25.30 -19.30 17.68
CA SER A 83 -26.52 -20.01 18.07
C SER A 83 -27.75 -19.16 17.78
N PHE A 84 -28.73 -19.76 17.13
CA PHE A 84 -30.04 -19.14 16.87
C PHE A 84 -31.12 -19.63 17.86
N GLY A 85 -30.75 -20.47 18.83
CA GLY A 85 -31.68 -21.05 19.80
C GLY A 85 -32.66 -22.06 19.22
N GLU A 86 -33.70 -22.38 19.98
CA GLU A 86 -34.78 -23.28 19.56
C GLU A 86 -35.80 -22.58 18.69
N GLN A 87 -36.18 -23.24 17.60
CA GLN A 87 -36.93 -22.60 16.52
C GLN A 87 -38.02 -23.55 16.03
N LYS A 88 -39.24 -23.03 15.91
CA LYS A 88 -40.37 -23.83 15.43
C LYS A 88 -40.28 -23.98 13.92
N LEU A 89 -40.37 -25.22 13.46
CA LEU A 89 -40.51 -25.54 12.05
C LEU A 89 -41.71 -24.77 11.46
N ASN A 90 -41.44 -24.06 10.37
CA ASN A 90 -42.47 -23.38 9.61
C ASN A 90 -42.18 -23.51 8.11
N ARG A 91 -43.22 -23.35 7.28
CA ARG A 91 -43.12 -23.49 5.81
C ARG A 91 -42.81 -22.17 5.11
N LYS A 92 -42.23 -21.19 5.81
CA LYS A 92 -42.01 -19.83 5.30
C LYS A 92 -40.57 -19.40 5.52
N VAL A 93 -40.10 -18.44 4.74
CA VAL A 93 -38.83 -17.76 5.02
C VAL A 93 -38.98 -17.01 6.34
N THR A 94 -38.04 -17.25 7.26
CA THR A 94 -38.05 -16.63 8.59
C THR A 94 -36.71 -15.99 8.86
N THR A 95 -36.74 -14.73 9.31
CA THR A 95 -35.55 -14.03 9.80
C THR A 95 -35.38 -14.34 11.28
N MET A 96 -34.17 -14.73 11.67
CA MET A 96 -33.87 -15.23 13.01
C MET A 96 -32.63 -14.48 13.50
N ASN A 97 -32.73 -13.92 14.71
CA ASN A 97 -31.61 -13.23 15.31
C ASN A 97 -30.75 -14.22 16.08
N SER A 98 -29.44 -14.05 15.99
CA SER A 98 -28.51 -14.82 16.82
C SER A 98 -28.71 -14.45 18.29
N THR A 99 -28.61 -15.47 19.14
CA THR A 99 -28.58 -15.34 20.60
C THR A 99 -27.16 -15.18 21.14
N THR A 100 -26.16 -15.38 20.29
CA THR A 100 -24.74 -15.19 20.63
C THR A 100 -24.45 -13.70 20.84
N GLN A 101 -23.83 -13.34 21.97
CA GLN A 101 -23.56 -11.95 22.37
C GLN A 101 -22.64 -11.18 21.41
N LYS A 102 -21.67 -11.87 20.81
CA LYS A 102 -20.68 -11.31 19.88
C LYS A 102 -20.63 -12.12 18.57
N PRO A 103 -21.68 -12.08 17.74
CA PRO A 103 -21.85 -12.97 16.58
C PRO A 103 -21.13 -12.42 15.32
N PHE A 104 -19.83 -12.18 15.42
CA PHE A 104 -19.00 -11.70 14.31
C PHE A 104 -17.83 -12.65 14.04
N VAL A 105 -17.16 -12.47 12.90
CA VAL A 105 -15.94 -13.20 12.56
C VAL A 105 -14.86 -12.19 12.24
N GLN A 106 -13.65 -12.40 12.75
CA GLN A 106 -12.47 -11.61 12.39
C GLN A 106 -11.56 -12.43 11.48
N VAL A 107 -11.07 -11.80 10.41
CA VAL A 107 -10.19 -12.41 9.42
C VAL A 107 -9.01 -11.48 9.18
N THR A 108 -7.80 -12.03 9.20
CA THR A 108 -6.58 -11.35 8.77
C THR A 108 -6.17 -11.87 7.40
N ASP A 109 -6.01 -10.98 6.42
CA ASP A 109 -5.51 -11.30 5.08
C ASP A 109 -4.32 -10.40 4.74
N VAL A 110 -3.11 -10.96 4.82
CA VAL A 110 -1.84 -10.28 4.53
C VAL A 110 -1.12 -10.91 3.34
N ARG A 111 -1.85 -11.63 2.48
CA ARG A 111 -1.27 -12.28 1.28
C ARG A 111 -0.84 -11.30 0.21
N GLY A 112 -1.40 -10.09 0.19
CA GLY A 112 -1.09 -9.07 -0.83
C GLY A 112 -1.53 -9.41 -2.26
N THR A 113 -2.25 -10.51 -2.49
CA THR A 113 -2.63 -10.98 -3.83
C THR A 113 -3.88 -10.32 -4.41
N GLY A 114 -4.68 -9.64 -3.58
CA GLY A 114 -5.96 -9.05 -3.99
C GLY A 114 -7.04 -10.05 -4.41
N GLN A 115 -6.84 -11.36 -4.20
CA GLN A 115 -7.76 -12.41 -4.65
C GLN A 115 -9.04 -12.54 -3.81
N GLY A 116 -9.14 -11.81 -2.70
CA GLY A 116 -10.24 -11.94 -1.74
C GLY A 116 -10.27 -13.31 -1.04
N TRP A 117 -11.33 -13.57 -0.29
CA TRP A 117 -11.52 -14.80 0.46
C TRP A 117 -13.01 -15.18 0.53
N ASN A 118 -13.29 -16.45 0.79
CA ASN A 118 -14.64 -16.97 0.98
C ASN A 118 -14.76 -17.62 2.35
N LEU A 119 -15.75 -17.20 3.14
CA LEU A 119 -16.09 -17.83 4.41
C LEU A 119 -17.34 -18.68 4.25
N ARG A 120 -17.29 -19.94 4.70
CA ARG A 120 -18.43 -20.87 4.65
C ARG A 120 -18.64 -21.49 6.03
N GLY A 121 -19.83 -21.28 6.59
CA GLY A 121 -20.30 -22.01 7.76
C GLY A 121 -20.98 -23.31 7.32
N LYS A 122 -20.78 -24.39 8.09
CA LYS A 122 -21.52 -25.64 7.91
C LYS A 122 -22.52 -25.79 9.05
N SER A 123 -23.79 -25.94 8.72
CA SER A 123 -24.80 -26.43 9.67
C SER A 123 -24.77 -27.95 9.70
N TRP A 124 -24.85 -28.51 10.90
CA TRP A 124 -25.11 -29.93 11.13
C TRP A 124 -26.59 -30.24 10.88
#